data_AF-A8GZ48-F1
#
_entry.id   AF-A8GZ48-F1
#
_cell.length_a   1.000
_cell.length_b   1.000
_cell.length_c   1.000
_cell.angle_alpha   90.00
_cell.angle_beta   90.00
_cell.angle_gamma   90.00
#
_symmetry.space_group_name_H-M   'P 1'
#
loop_
_entity.id
_entity.type
_entity.pdbx_description
1 polymer ?
#
loop_
_entity_poly.entity_id
_entity_poly.type
_entity_poly.pdbx_seq_one_letter_code
_entity_poly.pdbx_strand_id
1 'polypeptide(L)'
;MKRILLIGGLLLSSVTHQTFAEERCGKVTIADMNWSSASLIANVDRFILEHGYDCEAELIPGDTMPTSTSMVEKGEPDIAPEIWSNSVKELIEKAVNDKRLIIAGNSLSDGGEEGFWVPQYMVDKDPSLKTIQGVIANVKTFEHPEDPDRGAFYGCPAGWGCQLSAENLFRALKLGDAGFDLIDPGSGAGLAGSIARAYERQQPWFGYYWAPTAVLGKYKMVKVDFGSGVDTEHFRDCTSQVECAAPKVTMYPAALVQTVTTAAFADKSTSAFKYLSKRALTNAQMNSLLAWMENNQADGTIAAEYFLINHQDIWLEWVPANVATKVKLAIANL
;
A
#
# COMPACT_ATOMS: atom_id res chain seq x y z
N MET A 1 -22.12 -37.55 -81.71
CA MET A 1 -21.02 -37.48 -80.73
C MET A 1 -21.35 -36.39 -79.70
N LYS A 2 -21.68 -36.78 -78.46
CA LYS A 2 -22.01 -35.86 -77.36
C LYS A 2 -20.71 -35.31 -76.75
N ARG A 3 -20.54 -33.98 -76.69
CA ARG A 3 -19.52 -33.32 -75.87
C ARG A 3 -20.18 -32.94 -74.54
N ILE A 4 -19.67 -33.51 -73.45
CA ILE A 4 -20.01 -33.16 -72.07
C ILE A 4 -18.97 -32.13 -71.62
N LEU A 5 -19.42 -30.91 -71.30
CA LEU A 5 -18.63 -29.92 -70.57
C LEU A 5 -18.97 -30.04 -69.08
N LEU A 6 -17.98 -30.43 -68.26
CA LEU A 6 -18.03 -30.29 -66.81
C LEU A 6 -17.61 -28.85 -66.45
N ILE A 7 -18.49 -28.12 -65.76
CA ILE A 7 -18.17 -26.87 -65.07
C ILE A 7 -18.06 -27.22 -63.58
N GLY A 8 -16.83 -27.20 -63.05
CA GLY A 8 -16.57 -27.30 -61.61
C GLY A 8 -16.71 -25.94 -60.95
N GLY A 9 -17.71 -25.77 -60.09
CA GLY A 9 -17.86 -24.59 -59.25
C GLY A 9 -17.01 -24.68 -57.99
N LEU A 10 -16.06 -23.75 -57.84
CA LEU A 10 -15.24 -23.59 -56.63
C LEU A 10 -16.00 -22.67 -55.65
N LEU A 11 -16.54 -23.23 -54.57
CA LEU A 11 -17.14 -22.48 -53.47
C LEU A 11 -16.02 -21.94 -52.56
N LEU A 12 -15.72 -20.65 -52.64
CA LEU A 12 -14.93 -19.94 -51.64
C LEU A 12 -15.84 -19.58 -50.45
N SER A 13 -15.67 -20.28 -49.34
CA SER A 13 -16.22 -19.91 -48.04
C SER A 13 -15.39 -18.78 -47.40
N SER A 14 -15.90 -17.56 -47.47
CA SER A 14 -15.35 -16.39 -46.78
C SER A 14 -15.69 -16.45 -45.28
N VAL A 15 -14.67 -16.70 -44.46
CA VAL A 15 -14.76 -16.60 -43.00
C VAL A 15 -14.68 -15.12 -42.63
N THR A 16 -15.81 -14.48 -42.37
CA THR A 16 -15.85 -13.13 -41.80
C THR A 16 -15.27 -13.15 -40.39
N HIS A 17 -14.02 -12.69 -40.25
CA HIS A 17 -13.45 -12.35 -38.96
C HIS A 17 -14.17 -11.10 -38.47
N GLN A 18 -15.04 -11.25 -37.48
CA GLN A 18 -15.54 -10.12 -36.70
C GLN A 18 -14.37 -9.57 -35.89
N THR A 19 -13.75 -8.51 -36.40
CA THR A 19 -12.89 -7.65 -35.61
C THR A 19 -13.79 -6.90 -34.63
N PHE A 20 -13.84 -7.33 -33.38
CA PHE A 20 -14.29 -6.46 -32.31
C PHE A 20 -13.35 -5.26 -32.31
N ALA A 21 -13.86 -4.09 -32.70
CA ALA A 21 -13.16 -2.85 -32.41
C ALA A 21 -13.05 -2.77 -30.88
N GLU A 22 -11.84 -2.93 -30.33
CA GLU A 22 -11.59 -2.63 -28.92
C GLU A 22 -11.98 -1.15 -28.72
N GLU A 23 -13.05 -0.93 -27.97
CA GLU A 23 -13.51 0.39 -27.60
C GLU A 23 -12.36 1.06 -26.82
N ARG A 24 -11.79 2.14 -27.37
CA ARG A 24 -10.70 2.86 -26.72
C ARG A 24 -11.19 3.33 -25.35
N CYS A 25 -10.42 3.03 -24.31
CA CYS A 25 -10.69 3.47 -22.94
C CYS A 25 -10.89 5.00 -22.83
N GLY A 26 -10.24 5.76 -23.72
CA GLY A 26 -10.35 7.21 -23.81
C GLY A 26 -9.59 7.92 -22.69
N LYS A 27 -9.90 9.21 -22.45
CA LYS A 27 -9.23 9.99 -21.41
C LYS A 27 -9.53 9.44 -20.02
N VAL A 28 -8.48 9.28 -19.21
CA VAL A 28 -8.53 8.85 -17.81
C VAL A 28 -7.60 9.72 -16.98
N THR A 29 -8.06 10.21 -15.85
CA THR A 29 -7.25 10.98 -14.89
C THR A 29 -6.97 10.17 -13.63
N ILE A 30 -5.72 10.18 -13.19
CA ILE A 30 -5.22 9.35 -12.09
C ILE A 30 -4.59 10.25 -11.04
N ALA A 31 -4.99 10.14 -9.79
CA ALA A 31 -4.36 10.86 -8.69
C ALA A 31 -2.94 10.34 -8.45
N ASP A 32 -1.95 11.21 -8.60
CA ASP A 32 -0.57 10.99 -8.14
C ASP A 32 -0.42 11.64 -6.76
N MET A 33 -0.59 10.83 -5.72
CA MET A 33 -0.57 11.33 -4.35
C MET A 33 0.86 11.69 -3.92
N ASN A 34 1.00 12.60 -2.96
CA ASN A 34 2.28 13.14 -2.52
C ASN A 34 3.19 12.20 -1.69
N TRP A 35 2.95 10.88 -1.72
CA TRP A 35 3.81 9.88 -1.07
C TRP A 35 4.24 8.78 -2.03
N SER A 36 5.43 8.21 -1.80
CA SER A 36 6.15 7.39 -2.76
C SER A 36 5.41 6.13 -3.22
N SER A 37 4.69 5.43 -2.34
CA SER A 37 3.96 4.20 -2.72
C SER A 37 2.81 4.50 -3.66
N ALA A 38 2.02 5.54 -3.37
CA ALA A 38 0.94 5.97 -4.24
C ALA A 38 1.48 6.47 -5.58
N SER A 39 2.59 7.20 -5.59
CA SER A 39 3.19 7.68 -6.83
C SER A 39 3.72 6.54 -7.71
N LEU A 40 4.37 5.54 -7.12
CA LEU A 40 4.76 4.32 -7.82
C LEU A 40 3.53 3.61 -8.42
N ILE A 41 2.50 3.37 -7.61
CA ILE A 41 1.28 2.68 -8.05
C ILE A 41 0.57 3.48 -9.16
N ALA A 42 0.50 4.81 -9.05
CA ALA A 42 -0.12 5.68 -10.06
C ALA A 42 0.62 5.63 -11.40
N ASN A 43 1.96 5.61 -11.38
CA ASN A 43 2.76 5.50 -12.59
C ASN A 43 2.68 4.11 -13.23
N VAL A 44 2.60 3.04 -12.42
CA VAL A 44 2.33 1.67 -12.90
C VAL A 44 0.95 1.59 -13.57
N ASP A 45 -0.08 2.17 -12.93
CA ASP A 45 -1.42 2.25 -13.50
C ASP A 45 -1.43 3.01 -14.81
N ARG A 46 -0.82 4.19 -14.83
CA ARG A 46 -0.72 4.99 -16.05
C ARG A 46 -0.13 4.16 -17.19
N PHE A 47 1.02 3.52 -16.98
CA PHE A 47 1.66 2.73 -18.03
C PHE A 47 0.80 1.56 -18.52
N ILE A 48 0.20 0.79 -17.60
CA ILE A 48 -0.66 -0.34 -17.97
C ILE A 48 -1.94 0.12 -18.67
N LEU A 49 -2.52 1.24 -18.25
CA LEU A 49 -3.72 1.81 -18.87
C LEU A 49 -3.42 2.37 -20.27
N GLU A 50 -2.31 3.11 -20.43
CA GLU A 50 -1.87 3.65 -21.73
C GLU A 50 -1.55 2.54 -22.72
N HIS A 51 -0.73 1.55 -22.33
CA HIS A 51 -0.17 0.57 -23.25
C HIS A 51 -0.92 -0.76 -23.29
N GLY A 52 -1.69 -1.07 -22.25
CA GLY A 52 -2.47 -2.31 -22.16
C GLY A 52 -3.92 -2.15 -22.56
N TYR A 53 -4.53 -1.01 -22.23
CA TYR A 53 -5.97 -0.74 -22.42
C TYR A 53 -6.25 0.43 -23.38
N ASP A 54 -5.20 1.00 -24.00
CA ASP A 54 -5.31 2.08 -24.97
C ASP A 54 -6.05 3.32 -24.40
N CYS A 55 -5.84 3.61 -23.10
CA CYS A 55 -6.33 4.82 -22.43
C CYS A 55 -5.42 6.02 -22.73
N GLU A 56 -6.00 7.23 -22.78
CA GLU A 56 -5.25 8.49 -22.68
C GLU A 56 -5.13 8.85 -21.19
N ALA A 57 -4.21 8.19 -20.48
CA ALA A 57 -4.08 8.31 -19.03
C ALA A 57 -3.15 9.47 -18.62
N GLU A 58 -3.64 10.32 -17.72
CA GLU A 58 -2.95 11.52 -17.24
C GLU A 58 -2.85 11.48 -15.72
N LEU A 59 -1.66 11.72 -15.17
CA LEU A 59 -1.47 11.91 -13.73
C LEU A 59 -1.83 13.34 -13.34
N ILE A 60 -2.61 13.49 -12.27
CA ILE A 60 -2.88 14.78 -11.64
C ILE A 60 -2.40 14.79 -10.19
N PRO A 61 -1.74 15.86 -9.72
CA PRO A 61 -1.29 15.96 -8.34
C PRO A 61 -2.44 15.76 -7.36
N GLY A 62 -2.23 14.92 -6.36
CA GLY A 62 -3.23 14.54 -5.38
C GLY A 62 -2.72 14.56 -3.94
N ASP A 63 -3.69 14.58 -3.03
CA ASP A 63 -3.52 14.29 -1.60
C ASP A 63 -4.86 13.76 -1.08
N THR A 64 -4.87 13.05 0.05
CA THR A 64 -6.02 12.35 0.61
C THR A 64 -7.28 13.22 0.66
N MET A 65 -7.20 14.42 1.25
CA MET A 65 -8.35 15.33 1.41
C MET A 65 -8.83 15.96 0.10
N PRO A 66 -7.98 16.68 -0.66
CA PRO A 66 -8.42 17.31 -1.91
C PRO A 66 -8.86 16.30 -2.95
N THR A 67 -8.16 15.16 -3.09
CA THR A 67 -8.55 14.10 -4.04
C THR A 67 -9.90 13.51 -3.64
N SER A 68 -10.09 13.09 -2.39
CA SER A 68 -11.39 12.54 -1.94
C SER A 68 -12.53 13.53 -2.18
N THR A 69 -12.34 14.78 -1.78
CA THR A 69 -13.37 15.82 -1.94
C THR A 69 -13.69 16.03 -3.42
N SER A 70 -12.67 16.15 -4.28
CA SER A 70 -12.88 16.35 -5.71
C SER A 70 -13.56 15.16 -6.37
N MET A 71 -13.14 13.93 -6.06
CA MET A 71 -13.77 12.72 -6.60
C MET A 71 -15.25 12.65 -6.23
N VAL A 72 -15.57 12.99 -4.99
CA VAL A 72 -16.94 13.00 -4.48
C VAL A 72 -17.77 14.11 -5.15
N GLU A 73 -17.29 15.35 -5.12
CA GLU A 73 -18.06 16.52 -5.55
C GLU A 73 -18.11 16.70 -7.07
N LYS A 74 -17.06 16.28 -7.78
CA LYS A 74 -16.88 16.56 -9.21
C LYS A 74 -16.75 15.30 -10.06
N GLY A 75 -16.50 14.14 -9.46
CA GLY A 75 -16.21 12.92 -10.22
C GLY A 75 -14.84 12.97 -10.91
N GLU A 76 -13.86 13.67 -10.34
CA GLU A 76 -12.48 13.72 -10.85
C GLU A 76 -11.47 13.78 -9.68
N PRO A 77 -10.30 13.10 -9.76
CA PRO A 77 -9.86 12.19 -10.83
C PRO A 77 -10.73 10.94 -10.99
N ASP A 78 -10.59 10.27 -12.13
CA ASP A 78 -11.26 8.99 -12.39
C ASP A 78 -10.78 7.88 -11.46
N ILE A 79 -9.50 7.90 -11.09
CA ILE A 79 -8.84 6.88 -10.28
C ILE A 79 -8.01 7.53 -9.17
N ALA A 80 -8.19 7.07 -7.94
CA ALA A 80 -7.23 7.21 -6.85
C ALA A 80 -6.60 5.83 -6.59
N PRO A 81 -5.38 5.55 -7.10
CA PRO A 81 -4.77 4.22 -7.06
C PRO A 81 -4.53 3.70 -5.65
N GLU A 82 -4.11 4.59 -4.76
CA GLU A 82 -3.88 4.32 -3.36
C GLU A 82 -4.45 5.47 -2.54
N ILE A 83 -5.44 5.17 -1.69
CA ILE A 83 -5.97 6.12 -0.73
C ILE A 83 -6.03 5.49 0.66
N TRP A 84 -5.49 6.21 1.64
CA TRP A 84 -5.58 5.85 3.05
C TRP A 84 -6.91 6.37 3.60
N SER A 85 -7.94 5.54 3.50
CA SER A 85 -9.33 5.98 3.69
C SER A 85 -9.71 6.22 5.14
N ASN A 86 -8.87 5.91 6.12
CA ASN A 86 -9.19 6.03 7.55
C ASN A 86 -9.73 7.42 7.93
N SER A 87 -9.10 8.49 7.43
CA SER A 87 -9.47 9.89 7.75
C SER A 87 -10.63 10.44 6.89
N VAL A 88 -10.95 9.79 5.78
CA VAL A 88 -12.01 10.18 4.83
C VAL A 88 -13.10 9.12 4.70
N LYS A 89 -13.17 8.19 5.66
CA LYS A 89 -13.98 6.98 5.55
C LYS A 89 -15.45 7.30 5.32
N GLU A 90 -16.04 8.14 6.15
CA GLU A 90 -17.45 8.52 6.06
C GLU A 90 -17.76 9.22 4.72
N LEU A 91 -16.83 10.05 4.23
CA LEU A 91 -16.96 10.75 2.96
C LEU A 91 -16.99 9.76 1.78
N ILE A 92 -16.04 8.82 1.75
CA ILE A 92 -15.96 7.79 0.70
C ILE A 92 -17.15 6.82 0.79
N GLU A 93 -17.48 6.32 1.98
CA GLU A 93 -18.61 5.39 2.17
C GLU A 93 -19.93 6.02 1.74
N LYS A 94 -20.17 7.29 2.08
CA LYS A 94 -21.35 8.01 1.60
C LYS A 94 -21.37 8.08 0.07
N ALA A 95 -20.26 8.43 -0.57
CA ALA A 95 -20.20 8.53 -2.02
C ALA A 95 -20.35 7.18 -2.74
N VAL A 96 -19.88 6.09 -2.13
CA VAL A 96 -20.12 4.72 -2.60
C VAL A 96 -21.60 4.35 -2.47
N ASN A 97 -22.23 4.66 -1.33
CA ASN A 97 -23.67 4.44 -1.13
C ASN A 97 -24.53 5.25 -2.12
N ASP A 98 -24.08 6.47 -2.45
CA ASP A 98 -24.67 7.34 -3.46
C ASP A 98 -24.37 6.88 -4.91
N LYS A 99 -23.59 5.80 -5.09
CA LYS A 99 -23.15 5.26 -6.40
C LYS A 99 -22.35 6.25 -7.25
N ARG A 100 -21.64 7.19 -6.61
CA ARG A 100 -20.74 8.14 -7.28
C ARG A 100 -19.33 7.57 -7.40
N LEU A 101 -18.88 6.85 -6.38
CA LEU A 101 -17.58 6.19 -6.32
C LEU A 101 -17.74 4.68 -6.21
N ILE A 102 -16.71 3.96 -6.61
CA ILE A 102 -16.60 2.51 -6.44
C ILE A 102 -15.23 2.21 -5.83
N ILE A 103 -15.21 1.42 -4.77
CA ILE A 103 -13.97 0.83 -4.26
C ILE A 103 -13.62 -0.34 -5.19
N ALA A 104 -12.58 -0.18 -6.00
CA ALA A 104 -12.15 -1.21 -6.93
C ALA A 104 -11.52 -2.41 -6.19
N GLY A 105 -10.78 -2.13 -5.11
CA GLY A 105 -10.10 -3.14 -4.30
C GLY A 105 -9.15 -2.51 -3.28
N ASN A 106 -8.34 -3.33 -2.63
CA ASN A 106 -7.24 -2.85 -1.80
C ASN A 106 -5.97 -2.75 -2.65
N SER A 107 -5.31 -1.59 -2.62
CA SER A 107 -4.01 -1.43 -3.30
C SER A 107 -2.89 -2.15 -2.55
N LEU A 108 -3.05 -2.31 -1.24
CA LEU A 108 -2.26 -3.20 -0.41
C LEU A 108 -3.10 -4.41 0.02
N SER A 109 -2.73 -5.61 -0.44
CA SER A 109 -3.48 -6.85 -0.20
C SER A 109 -3.63 -7.22 1.29
N ASP A 110 -2.66 -6.80 2.10
CA ASP A 110 -2.54 -6.96 3.55
C ASP A 110 -2.93 -5.68 4.32
N GLY A 111 -3.39 -4.64 3.63
CA GLY A 111 -3.70 -3.32 4.20
C GLY A 111 -2.45 -2.56 4.63
N GLY A 112 -2.63 -1.36 5.20
CA GLY A 112 -1.52 -0.66 5.86
C GLY A 112 -1.24 -1.32 7.21
N GLU A 113 0.03 -1.56 7.52
CA GLU A 113 0.40 -2.16 8.80
C GLU A 113 0.93 -1.11 9.76
N GLU A 114 0.49 -1.20 11.01
CA GLU A 114 1.06 -0.46 12.13
C GLU A 114 1.36 -1.46 13.26
N GLY A 115 2.28 -1.11 14.13
CA GLY A 115 2.63 -2.00 15.23
C GLY A 115 3.85 -1.57 15.99
N PHE A 116 4.19 -2.36 17.01
CA PHE A 116 5.50 -2.29 17.64
C PHE A 116 6.42 -3.29 16.97
N TRP A 117 7.68 -2.92 16.79
CA TRP A 117 8.63 -3.68 16.00
C TRP A 117 9.94 -3.86 16.75
N VAL A 118 10.65 -4.94 16.42
CA VAL A 118 12.03 -5.19 16.81
C VAL A 118 12.84 -5.60 15.56
N PRO A 119 14.14 -5.33 15.50
CA PRO A 119 14.98 -5.82 14.41
C PRO A 119 15.03 -7.35 14.30
N GLN A 120 15.00 -7.88 13.08
CA GLN A 120 15.04 -9.33 12.82
C GLN A 120 16.28 -10.00 13.42
N TYR A 121 17.45 -9.37 13.40
CA TYR A 121 18.66 -9.97 13.99
C TYR A 121 18.58 -10.16 15.50
N MET A 122 17.73 -9.39 16.21
CA MET A 122 17.49 -9.62 17.63
C MET A 122 16.66 -10.87 17.83
N VAL A 123 15.61 -11.01 17.02
CA VAL A 123 14.72 -12.17 17.03
C VAL A 123 15.44 -13.46 16.61
N ASP A 124 16.39 -13.37 15.67
CA ASP A 124 17.20 -14.52 15.27
C ASP A 124 18.12 -15.00 16.41
N LYS A 125 18.56 -14.08 17.29
CA LYS A 125 19.35 -14.39 18.49
C LYS A 125 18.49 -14.86 19.66
N ASP A 126 17.33 -14.22 19.86
CA ASP A 126 16.34 -14.56 20.88
C ASP A 126 14.92 -14.52 20.28
N PRO A 127 14.37 -15.69 19.90
CA PRO A 127 13.02 -15.77 19.33
C PRO A 127 11.89 -15.31 20.27
N SER A 128 12.14 -15.18 21.58
CA SER A 128 11.13 -14.70 22.53
C SER A 128 10.70 -13.26 22.23
N LEU A 129 11.59 -12.46 21.63
CA LEU A 129 11.35 -11.06 21.26
C LEU A 129 10.29 -10.86 20.18
N LYS A 130 9.79 -11.94 19.57
CA LYS A 130 8.58 -11.87 18.71
C LYS A 130 7.32 -11.52 19.48
N THR A 131 7.33 -11.66 20.81
CA THR A 131 6.16 -11.44 21.68
C THR A 131 6.40 -10.30 22.64
N ILE A 132 5.34 -9.59 23.02
CA ILE A 132 5.45 -8.48 23.97
C ILE A 132 5.96 -8.93 25.34
N GLN A 133 5.60 -10.15 25.75
CA GLN A 133 6.08 -10.74 27.00
C GLN A 133 7.59 -10.98 26.96
N GLY A 134 8.13 -11.45 25.82
CA GLY A 134 9.57 -11.61 25.64
C GLY A 134 10.31 -10.27 25.60
N VAL A 135 9.73 -9.25 24.96
CA VAL A 135 10.29 -7.88 24.98
C VAL A 135 10.33 -7.33 26.41
N ILE A 136 9.24 -7.47 27.18
CA ILE A 136 9.15 -7.03 28.59
C ILE A 136 10.18 -7.75 29.47
N ALA A 137 10.32 -9.07 29.31
CA ALA A 137 11.32 -9.85 30.06
C ALA A 137 12.77 -9.42 29.78
N ASN A 138 13.02 -8.83 28.61
CA ASN A 138 14.32 -8.39 28.13
C ASN A 138 14.48 -6.86 28.13
N VAL A 139 13.73 -6.12 28.95
CA VAL A 139 13.76 -4.64 28.98
C VAL A 139 15.18 -4.03 29.03
N LYS A 140 16.10 -4.65 29.80
CA LYS A 140 17.49 -4.20 29.95
C LYS A 140 18.30 -4.24 28.66
N THR A 141 17.85 -5.00 27.66
CA THR A 141 18.50 -5.04 26.35
C THR A 141 18.26 -3.76 25.56
N PHE A 142 17.13 -3.10 25.76
CA PHE A 142 16.74 -1.91 25.00
C PHE A 142 17.24 -0.64 25.68
N GLU A 143 18.55 -0.46 25.90
CA GLU A 143 19.10 0.67 26.68
C GLU A 143 18.54 2.04 26.25
N HIS A 144 18.07 2.83 27.20
CA HIS A 144 17.62 4.20 26.94
C HIS A 144 18.82 5.13 26.72
N PRO A 145 18.80 6.00 25.68
CA PRO A 145 19.96 6.80 25.28
C PRO A 145 20.38 7.84 26.34
N GLU A 146 19.47 8.23 27.22
CA GLU A 146 19.71 9.26 28.26
C GLU A 146 19.58 8.71 29.70
N ASP A 147 19.14 7.45 29.87
CA ASP A 147 18.93 6.84 31.19
C ASP A 147 19.36 5.35 31.17
N PRO A 148 20.56 5.02 31.65
CA PRO A 148 21.08 3.65 31.56
C PRO A 148 20.30 2.62 32.39
N ASP A 149 19.46 3.05 33.33
CA ASP A 149 18.67 2.17 34.18
C ASP A 149 17.30 1.82 33.57
N ARG A 150 16.97 2.41 32.41
CA ARG A 150 15.67 2.29 31.75
C ARG A 150 15.79 1.76 30.33
N GLY A 151 14.71 1.14 29.84
CA GLY A 151 14.57 0.70 28.46
C GLY A 151 13.99 1.80 27.56
N ALA A 152 14.39 1.89 26.30
CA ALA A 152 13.81 2.75 25.28
C ALA A 152 12.65 2.04 24.58
N PHE A 153 11.49 2.72 24.55
CA PHE A 153 10.44 2.47 23.58
C PHE A 153 10.30 3.72 22.70
N TYR A 154 10.61 3.61 21.41
CA TYR A 154 10.42 4.71 20.46
C TYR A 154 8.94 4.83 20.07
N GLY A 155 8.30 5.93 20.44
CA GLY A 155 6.90 6.21 20.12
C GLY A 155 6.67 6.70 18.68
N CYS A 156 5.49 7.25 18.45
CA CYS A 156 5.14 7.97 17.22
C CYS A 156 5.39 9.48 17.42
N PRO A 157 5.80 10.23 16.37
CA PRO A 157 6.03 11.67 16.48
C PRO A 157 4.82 12.43 17.05
N ALA A 158 5.10 13.43 17.89
CA ALA A 158 4.03 14.27 18.44
C ALA A 158 3.18 14.94 17.34
N GLY A 159 1.86 14.96 17.55
CA GLY A 159 0.86 15.53 16.64
C GLY A 159 0.40 14.60 15.52
N TRP A 160 0.98 13.40 15.39
CA TRP A 160 0.52 12.40 14.42
C TRP A 160 -0.59 11.53 15.00
N GLY A 161 -1.45 10.98 14.14
CA GLY A 161 -2.56 10.12 14.57
C GLY A 161 -2.11 8.88 15.36
N CYS A 162 -0.92 8.34 15.05
CA CYS A 162 -0.33 7.21 15.76
C CYS A 162 0.20 7.53 17.16
N GLN A 163 0.33 8.82 17.53
CA GLN A 163 0.84 9.20 18.84
C GLN A 163 -0.08 8.64 19.92
N LEU A 164 -1.39 8.89 19.78
CA LEU A 164 -2.39 8.48 20.75
C LEU A 164 -2.45 6.96 20.89
N SER A 165 -2.42 6.23 19.76
CA SER A 165 -2.46 4.77 19.80
C SER A 165 -1.20 4.18 20.41
N ALA A 166 -0.01 4.69 20.09
CA ALA A 166 1.24 4.23 20.67
C ALA A 166 1.30 4.50 22.19
N GLU A 167 0.93 5.69 22.65
CA GLU A 167 0.92 6.06 24.08
C GLU A 167 -0.11 5.24 24.87
N ASN A 168 -1.32 5.07 24.33
CA ASN A 168 -2.37 4.30 24.99
C ASN A 168 -2.03 2.81 25.05
N LEU A 169 -1.40 2.25 24.01
CA LEU A 169 -0.92 0.87 24.03
C LEU A 169 0.28 0.68 24.97
N PHE A 170 1.19 1.66 25.03
CA PHE A 170 2.27 1.67 26.02
C PHE A 170 1.73 1.60 27.45
N ARG A 171 0.68 2.38 27.76
CA ARG A 171 -0.04 2.33 29.04
C ARG A 171 -0.75 0.99 29.26
N ALA A 172 -1.51 0.50 28.28
CA ALA A 172 -2.28 -0.74 28.40
C ALA A 172 -1.38 -1.97 28.62
N LEU A 173 -0.21 -1.99 27.98
CA LEU A 173 0.82 -3.01 28.13
C LEU A 173 1.67 -2.84 29.39
N LYS A 174 1.48 -1.75 30.14
CA LYS A 174 2.24 -1.40 31.36
C LYS A 174 3.75 -1.37 31.13
N LEU A 175 4.18 -0.85 29.98
CA LEU A 175 5.60 -0.81 29.62
C LEU A 175 6.41 0.11 30.56
N GLY A 176 5.79 1.19 31.05
CA GLY A 176 6.37 2.06 32.08
C GLY A 176 6.75 1.32 33.36
N ASP A 177 5.80 0.54 33.91
CA ASP A 177 5.99 -0.30 35.10
C ASP A 177 7.03 -1.41 34.85
N ALA A 178 7.12 -1.90 33.61
CA ALA A 178 8.06 -2.92 33.19
C ALA A 178 9.51 -2.42 33.03
N GLY A 179 9.74 -1.10 33.04
CA GLY A 179 11.08 -0.54 32.93
C GLY A 179 11.34 0.31 31.69
N PHE A 180 10.38 0.48 30.79
CA PHE A 180 10.56 1.28 29.56
C PHE A 180 10.15 2.73 29.76
N ASP A 181 10.86 3.65 29.10
CA ASP A 181 10.42 5.02 28.85
C ASP A 181 10.01 5.21 27.40
N LEU A 182 8.97 6.01 27.22
CA LEU A 182 8.47 6.39 25.91
C LEU A 182 9.29 7.59 25.39
N ILE A 183 9.96 7.38 24.26
CA ILE A 183 10.78 8.39 23.59
C ILE A 183 9.98 8.96 22.42
N ASP A 184 9.81 10.28 22.38
CA ASP A 184 9.34 10.97 21.18
C ASP A 184 10.48 11.05 20.14
N PRO A 185 10.33 10.45 18.96
CA PRO A 185 11.35 10.56 17.90
C PRO A 185 11.43 11.96 17.26
N GLY A 186 10.52 12.87 17.59
CA GLY A 186 10.43 14.25 17.13
C GLY A 186 9.91 14.42 15.70
N SER A 187 10.17 13.45 14.81
CA SER A 187 9.66 13.44 13.44
C SER A 187 9.68 12.02 12.85
N GLY A 188 8.94 11.80 11.75
CA GLY A 188 8.99 10.55 11.01
C GLY A 188 10.41 10.22 10.50
N ALA A 189 11.16 11.23 10.07
CA ALA A 189 12.57 11.07 9.67
C ALA A 189 13.48 10.71 10.87
N GLY A 190 13.21 11.28 12.05
CA GLY A 190 13.90 10.93 13.29
C GLY A 190 13.67 9.46 13.69
N LEU A 191 12.41 9.00 13.58
CA LEU A 191 12.02 7.61 13.86
C LEU A 191 12.67 6.64 12.87
N ALA A 192 12.56 6.91 11.57
CA ALA A 192 13.25 6.19 10.50
C ALA A 192 14.75 6.09 10.74
N GLY A 193 15.39 7.21 11.08
CA GLY A 193 16.81 7.27 11.40
C GLY A 193 17.19 6.49 12.65
N SER A 194 16.31 6.38 13.65
CA SER A 194 16.57 5.56 14.85
C SER A 194 16.63 4.07 14.51
N ILE A 195 15.72 3.59 13.66
CA ILE A 195 15.71 2.20 13.17
C ILE A 195 16.98 1.93 12.36
N ALA A 196 17.29 2.80 11.40
CA ALA A 196 18.47 2.66 10.55
C ALA A 196 19.77 2.59 11.37
N ARG A 197 19.96 3.53 12.31
CA ARG A 197 21.15 3.55 13.17
C ARG A 197 21.27 2.28 14.02
N ALA A 198 20.17 1.83 14.62
CA ALA A 198 20.18 0.62 15.43
C ALA A 198 20.53 -0.60 14.58
N TYR A 199 19.92 -0.72 13.40
CA TYR A 199 20.13 -1.86 12.54
C TYR A 199 21.56 -1.97 12.01
N GLU A 200 22.11 -0.88 11.47
CA GLU A 200 23.47 -0.83 10.92
C GLU A 200 24.54 -1.12 11.99
N ARG A 201 24.24 -0.81 13.26
CA ARG A 201 25.15 -1.04 14.39
C ARG A 201 24.82 -2.32 15.16
N GLN A 202 23.83 -3.10 14.72
CA GLN A 202 23.28 -4.25 15.43
C GLN A 202 22.90 -3.95 16.90
N GLN A 203 22.47 -2.73 17.19
CA GLN A 203 22.05 -2.29 18.52
C GLN A 203 20.57 -2.61 18.76
N PRO A 204 20.17 -2.92 20.00
CA PRO A 204 18.76 -3.13 20.30
C PRO A 204 17.86 -1.95 19.93
N TRP A 205 16.64 -2.24 19.44
CA TRP A 205 15.63 -1.24 19.15
C TRP A 205 14.23 -1.83 19.35
N PHE A 206 13.36 -1.06 19.99
CA PHE A 206 11.95 -1.39 20.17
C PHE A 206 11.11 -0.13 20.08
N GLY A 207 10.04 -0.17 19.30
CA GLY A 207 9.23 1.02 19.09
C GLY A 207 8.09 0.83 18.10
N TYR A 208 7.24 1.84 18.01
CA TYR A 208 6.20 1.97 16.99
C TYR A 208 6.80 2.20 15.61
N TYR A 209 6.21 1.57 14.59
CA TYR A 209 6.42 1.94 13.19
C TYR A 209 5.28 1.44 12.30
N TRP A 210 5.30 1.84 11.02
CA TRP A 210 4.28 1.49 10.04
C TRP A 210 4.87 0.97 8.72
N ALA A 211 4.05 0.25 7.96
CA ALA A 211 4.33 -0.24 6.63
C ALA A 211 3.19 0.17 5.65
N PRO A 212 3.51 0.42 4.38
CA PRO A 212 4.82 0.26 3.77
C PRO A 212 5.71 1.51 3.91
N THR A 213 7.02 1.29 4.05
CA THR A 213 8.05 2.34 4.08
C THR A 213 9.38 1.83 3.52
N ALA A 214 10.21 2.73 3.01
CA ALA A 214 11.56 2.38 2.56
C ALA A 214 12.43 1.81 3.69
N VAL A 215 12.27 2.30 4.93
CA VAL A 215 13.01 1.83 6.11
C VAL A 215 12.73 0.34 6.38
N LEU A 216 11.47 -0.10 6.33
CA LEU A 216 11.12 -1.51 6.49
C LEU A 216 11.52 -2.37 5.28
N GLY A 217 11.78 -1.76 4.12
CA GLY A 217 12.37 -2.44 2.97
C GLY A 217 13.88 -2.62 3.08
N LYS A 218 14.58 -1.64 3.65
CA LYS A 218 16.03 -1.70 3.89
C LYS A 218 16.38 -2.60 5.08
N TYR A 219 15.60 -2.51 6.14
CA TYR A 219 15.88 -3.15 7.42
C TYR A 219 14.76 -4.12 7.77
N LYS A 220 15.11 -5.41 7.89
CA LYS A 220 14.15 -6.45 8.20
C LYS A 220 13.71 -6.33 9.66
N MET A 221 12.48 -5.92 9.89
CA MET A 221 11.90 -5.82 11.22
C MET A 221 10.86 -6.92 11.43
N VAL A 222 10.62 -7.26 12.68
CA VAL A 222 9.58 -8.20 13.11
C VAL A 222 8.57 -7.44 13.93
N LYS A 223 7.30 -7.51 13.53
CA LYS A 223 6.18 -6.99 14.30
C LYS A 223 6.02 -7.83 15.57
N VAL A 224 5.99 -7.17 16.72
CA VAL A 224 5.84 -7.79 18.03
C VAL A 224 4.38 -8.17 18.23
N ASP A 225 4.12 -9.43 18.51
CA ASP A 225 2.79 -9.95 18.83
C ASP A 225 2.45 -9.69 20.29
N PHE A 226 1.31 -9.04 20.53
CA PHE A 226 0.82 -8.78 21.88
C PHE A 226 0.06 -9.98 22.47
N GLY A 227 -0.31 -10.97 21.63
CA GLY A 227 -1.11 -12.13 22.01
C GLY A 227 -2.59 -11.81 22.27
N SER A 228 -3.03 -10.58 21.95
CA SER A 228 -4.38 -10.07 22.24
C SER A 228 -5.36 -10.22 21.07
N GLY A 229 -4.87 -10.42 19.85
CA GLY A 229 -5.68 -10.23 18.64
C GLY A 229 -5.97 -8.75 18.38
N VAL A 230 -6.93 -8.48 17.49
CA VAL A 230 -7.33 -7.11 17.10
C VAL A 230 -8.76 -6.84 17.60
N ASP A 231 -8.91 -5.81 18.43
CA ASP A 231 -10.20 -5.23 18.83
C ASP A 231 -10.37 -3.88 18.11
N THR A 232 -10.96 -3.91 16.92
CA THR A 232 -11.10 -2.73 16.06
C THR A 232 -12.02 -1.66 16.66
N GLU A 233 -13.05 -2.07 17.41
CA GLU A 233 -13.99 -1.13 18.04
C GLU A 233 -13.30 -0.39 19.18
N HIS A 234 -12.64 -1.13 20.09
CA HIS A 234 -11.87 -0.49 21.17
C HIS A 234 -10.70 0.34 20.63
N PHE A 235 -10.06 -0.10 19.54
CA PHE A 235 -9.00 0.67 18.92
C PHE A 235 -9.51 2.04 18.44
N ARG A 236 -10.62 2.06 17.70
CA ARG A 236 -11.25 3.27 17.18
C ARG A 236 -11.82 4.16 18.28
N ASP A 237 -12.55 3.59 19.23
CA ASP A 237 -13.36 4.36 20.18
C ASP A 237 -12.60 4.74 21.46
N CYS A 238 -11.44 4.12 21.70
CA CYS A 238 -10.59 4.45 22.85
C CYS A 238 -9.11 4.54 22.48
N THR A 239 -8.47 3.48 21.98
CA THR A 239 -7.00 3.46 21.84
C THR A 239 -6.46 4.61 20.99
N SER A 240 -7.15 5.00 19.92
CA SER A 240 -6.77 6.14 19.07
C SER A 240 -7.34 7.49 19.51
N GLN A 241 -7.95 7.58 20.70
CA GLN A 241 -8.61 8.78 21.22
C GLN A 241 -7.80 9.44 22.34
N VAL A 242 -7.87 10.77 22.42
CA VAL A 242 -7.19 11.57 23.45
C VAL A 242 -7.69 11.21 24.85
N GLU A 243 -9.02 11.06 25.00
CA GLU A 243 -9.69 10.89 26.31
C GLU A 243 -9.83 9.42 26.75
N CYS A 244 -8.95 8.53 26.29
CA CYS A 244 -9.01 7.12 26.67
C CYS A 244 -8.49 6.88 28.10
N ALA A 245 -9.44 6.91 29.05
CA ALA A 245 -9.14 6.69 30.46
C ALA A 245 -8.61 5.28 30.75
N ALA A 246 -9.14 4.26 30.07
CA ALA A 246 -8.83 2.85 30.30
C ALA A 246 -8.51 2.10 28.99
N PRO A 247 -7.32 2.31 28.40
CA PRO A 247 -6.92 1.58 27.21
C PRO A 247 -6.73 0.09 27.52
N LYS A 248 -7.12 -0.76 26.57
CA LYS A 248 -6.94 -2.21 26.63
C LYS A 248 -5.87 -2.63 25.62
N VAL A 249 -5.22 -3.74 25.90
CA VAL A 249 -4.24 -4.32 24.98
C VAL A 249 -4.97 -4.84 23.75
N THR A 250 -4.58 -4.34 22.58
CA THR A 250 -5.04 -4.80 21.25
C THR A 250 -3.90 -4.61 20.27
N MET A 251 -3.79 -5.49 19.29
CA MET A 251 -2.99 -5.22 18.09
C MET A 251 -3.63 -4.07 17.29
N TYR A 252 -2.82 -3.43 16.45
CA TYR A 252 -3.30 -2.43 15.50
C TYR A 252 -4.18 -3.10 14.43
N PRO A 253 -5.36 -2.54 14.11
CA PRO A 253 -6.11 -2.98 12.94
C PRO A 253 -5.34 -2.63 11.67
N ALA A 254 -5.52 -3.43 10.61
CA ALA A 254 -5.01 -3.07 9.30
C ALA A 254 -5.66 -1.76 8.82
N ALA A 255 -4.84 -0.80 8.38
CA ALA A 255 -5.34 0.43 7.79
C ALA A 255 -5.96 0.16 6.42
N LEU A 256 -7.02 0.93 6.11
CA LEU A 256 -7.72 0.81 4.84
C LEU A 256 -6.95 1.56 3.76
N VAL A 257 -6.23 0.80 2.93
CA VAL A 257 -5.48 1.34 1.79
C VAL A 257 -6.10 0.81 0.50
N GLN A 258 -6.90 1.66 -0.14
CA GLN A 258 -7.86 1.25 -1.17
C GLN A 258 -7.54 1.89 -2.52
N THR A 259 -7.90 1.20 -3.60
CA THR A 259 -8.08 1.82 -4.92
C THR A 259 -9.53 2.24 -5.05
N VAL A 260 -9.75 3.54 -5.30
CA VAL A 260 -11.09 4.11 -5.49
C VAL A 260 -11.19 4.66 -6.91
N THR A 261 -12.31 4.42 -7.56
CA THR A 261 -12.61 4.98 -8.88
C THR A 261 -13.92 5.75 -8.85
N THR A 262 -14.13 6.61 -9.83
CA THR A 262 -15.48 7.12 -10.12
C THR A 262 -16.33 5.98 -10.69
N ALA A 263 -17.64 6.05 -10.46
CA ALA A 263 -18.58 5.10 -11.08
C ALA A 263 -18.56 5.22 -12.60
N ALA A 264 -18.42 6.44 -13.13
CA ALA A 264 -18.35 6.70 -14.56
C ALA A 264 -17.17 5.98 -15.24
N PHE A 265 -15.98 5.98 -14.62
CA PHE A 265 -14.83 5.23 -15.12
C PHE A 265 -15.10 3.73 -15.10
N ALA A 266 -15.65 3.20 -14.00
CA ALA A 266 -15.92 1.78 -13.86
C ALA A 266 -16.91 1.25 -14.90
N ASP A 267 -17.95 2.05 -15.19
CA ASP A 267 -18.98 1.72 -16.19
C ASP A 267 -18.42 1.81 -17.62
N LYS A 268 -17.65 2.86 -17.92
CA LYS A 268 -17.10 3.10 -19.26
C LYS A 268 -15.95 2.15 -19.62
N SER A 269 -15.08 1.86 -18.66
CA SER A 269 -13.83 1.13 -18.87
C SER A 269 -13.79 -0.15 -18.04
N THR A 270 -14.81 -1.01 -18.20
CA THR A 270 -15.00 -2.21 -17.36
C THR A 270 -13.80 -3.15 -17.34
N SER A 271 -13.08 -3.30 -18.46
CA SER A 271 -11.88 -4.13 -18.55
C SER A 271 -10.72 -3.56 -17.72
N ALA A 272 -10.49 -2.25 -17.82
CA ALA A 272 -9.50 -1.53 -17.04
C ALA A 272 -9.86 -1.50 -15.54
N PHE A 273 -11.13 -1.30 -15.20
CA PHE A 273 -11.63 -1.41 -13.83
C PHE A 273 -11.38 -2.80 -13.23
N LYS A 274 -11.60 -3.87 -14.01
CA LYS A 274 -11.30 -5.24 -13.58
C LYS A 274 -9.81 -5.44 -13.28
N TYR A 275 -8.92 -4.82 -14.03
CA TYR A 275 -7.49 -4.79 -13.69
C TYR A 275 -7.25 -4.11 -12.34
N LEU A 276 -7.78 -2.91 -12.11
CA LEU A 276 -7.64 -2.19 -10.84
C LEU A 276 -8.18 -2.98 -9.65
N SER A 277 -9.26 -3.75 -9.86
CA SER A 277 -9.85 -4.61 -8.82
C SER A 277 -9.00 -5.83 -8.42
N LYS A 278 -8.03 -6.20 -9.27
CA LYS A 278 -7.09 -7.30 -9.04
C LYS A 278 -5.71 -6.83 -8.58
N ARG A 279 -5.31 -5.64 -9.01
CA ARG A 279 -4.00 -5.07 -8.71
C ARG A 279 -3.91 -4.81 -7.22
N ALA A 280 -2.99 -5.51 -6.59
CA ALA A 280 -2.59 -5.28 -5.21
C ALA A 280 -1.12 -5.67 -5.03
N LEU A 281 -0.43 -4.96 -4.16
CA LEU A 281 0.90 -5.33 -3.68
C LEU A 281 0.80 -5.73 -2.20
N THR A 282 1.73 -6.54 -1.71
CA THR A 282 1.92 -6.74 -0.27
C THR A 282 2.77 -5.61 0.32
N ASN A 283 2.71 -5.39 1.63
CA ASN A 283 3.65 -4.50 2.31
C ASN A 283 5.10 -4.90 2.05
N ALA A 284 5.41 -6.20 2.03
CA ALA A 284 6.76 -6.68 1.78
C ALA A 284 7.27 -6.30 0.38
N GLN A 285 6.43 -6.46 -0.66
CA GLN A 285 6.76 -6.04 -2.03
C GLN A 285 6.92 -4.52 -2.11
N MET A 286 5.98 -3.76 -1.54
CA MET A 286 6.03 -2.30 -1.56
C MET A 286 7.24 -1.75 -0.80
N ASN A 287 7.54 -2.29 0.39
CA ASN A 287 8.73 -1.96 1.17
C ASN A 287 10.01 -2.11 0.34
N SER A 288 10.17 -3.24 -0.35
CA SER A 288 11.33 -3.49 -1.21
C SER A 288 11.44 -2.46 -2.33
N LEU A 289 10.33 -2.10 -2.96
CA LEU A 289 10.29 -1.10 -4.03
C LEU A 289 10.61 0.29 -3.50
N LEU A 290 10.05 0.70 -2.37
CA LEU A 290 10.34 1.98 -1.73
C LEU A 290 11.81 2.09 -1.28
N ALA A 291 12.38 1.00 -0.76
CA ALA A 291 13.80 0.94 -0.43
C ALA A 291 14.68 1.11 -1.68
N TRP A 292 14.30 0.45 -2.78
CA TRP A 292 14.97 0.62 -4.06
C TRP A 292 14.85 2.05 -4.58
N MET A 293 13.65 2.66 -4.51
CA MET A 293 13.43 4.05 -4.92
C MET A 293 14.34 5.00 -4.16
N GLU A 294 14.40 4.86 -2.83
CA GLU A 294 15.25 5.71 -1.99
C GLU A 294 16.74 5.51 -2.31
N ASN A 295 17.20 4.27 -2.48
CA ASN A 295 18.60 3.98 -2.79
C ASN A 295 19.04 4.52 -4.16
N ASN A 296 18.11 4.58 -5.13
CA ASN A 296 18.39 5.03 -6.49
C ASN A 296 17.91 6.47 -6.76
N GLN A 297 17.35 7.14 -5.75
CA GLN A 297 16.72 8.46 -5.90
C GLN A 297 15.68 8.47 -7.06
N ALA A 298 14.95 7.37 -7.21
CA ALA A 298 13.98 7.18 -8.28
C ALA A 298 12.66 7.85 -7.92
N ASP A 299 12.13 8.63 -8.86
CA ASP A 299 10.76 9.12 -8.81
C ASP A 299 9.76 8.01 -9.20
N GLY A 300 8.46 8.33 -9.18
CA GLY A 300 7.40 7.38 -9.51
C GLY A 300 7.50 6.81 -10.93
N THR A 301 8.01 7.58 -11.91
CA THR A 301 8.15 7.12 -13.30
C THR A 301 9.24 6.07 -13.40
N ILE A 302 10.44 6.39 -12.90
CA ILE A 302 11.58 5.47 -12.90
C ILE A 302 11.26 4.21 -12.09
N ALA A 303 10.55 4.37 -10.98
CA ALA A 303 10.13 3.25 -10.14
C ALA A 303 9.11 2.34 -10.84
N ALA A 304 8.16 2.90 -11.59
CA ALA A 304 7.21 2.11 -12.37
C ALA A 304 7.89 1.34 -13.50
N GLU A 305 8.81 1.95 -14.23
CA GLU A 305 9.61 1.27 -15.26
C GLU A 305 10.41 0.11 -14.66
N TYR A 306 11.13 0.37 -13.56
CA TYR A 306 11.86 -0.66 -12.83
C TYR A 306 10.93 -1.80 -12.40
N PHE A 307 9.77 -1.47 -11.82
CA PHE A 307 8.78 -2.45 -11.40
C PHE A 307 8.28 -3.32 -12.56
N LEU A 308 7.86 -2.68 -13.65
CA LEU A 308 7.30 -3.36 -14.82
C LEU A 308 8.32 -4.28 -15.50
N ILE A 309 9.59 -3.88 -15.55
CA ILE A 309 10.67 -4.68 -16.12
C ILE A 309 11.01 -5.88 -15.23
N ASN A 310 11.20 -5.64 -13.92
CA ASN A 310 11.83 -6.60 -13.02
C ASN A 310 10.85 -7.49 -12.24
N HIS A 311 9.57 -7.11 -12.17
CA HIS A 311 8.54 -7.78 -11.37
C HIS A 311 7.36 -8.26 -12.21
N GLN A 312 7.66 -8.82 -13.38
CA GLN A 312 6.64 -9.38 -14.29
C GLN A 312 5.85 -10.53 -13.67
N ASP A 313 6.47 -11.30 -12.78
CA ASP A 313 5.81 -12.34 -11.99
C ASP A 313 4.61 -11.81 -11.20
N ILE A 314 4.66 -10.55 -10.75
CA ILE A 314 3.58 -9.92 -10.00
C ILE A 314 2.50 -9.40 -10.95
N TRP A 315 2.85 -8.48 -11.85
CA TRP A 315 1.82 -7.73 -12.58
C TRP A 315 1.13 -8.53 -13.69
N LEU A 316 1.75 -9.62 -14.16
CA LEU A 316 1.11 -10.51 -15.14
C LEU A 316 -0.14 -11.20 -14.60
N GLU A 317 -0.27 -11.34 -13.28
CA GLU A 317 -1.47 -11.92 -12.65
C GLU A 317 -2.66 -10.93 -12.63
N TRP A 318 -2.38 -9.64 -12.75
CA TRP A 318 -3.39 -8.58 -12.68
C TRP A 318 -4.17 -8.42 -13.98
N VAL A 319 -3.53 -8.74 -15.12
CA VAL A 319 -4.05 -8.46 -16.47
C VAL A 319 -4.28 -9.73 -17.29
N PRO A 320 -5.22 -9.74 -18.25
CA PRO A 320 -5.37 -10.87 -19.17
C PRO A 320 -4.19 -10.96 -20.16
N ALA A 321 -4.02 -12.13 -20.78
CA ALA A 321 -2.86 -12.43 -21.63
C ALA A 321 -2.68 -11.46 -22.81
N ASN A 322 -3.77 -10.99 -23.44
CA ASN A 322 -3.69 -10.02 -24.53
C ASN A 322 -3.14 -8.67 -24.06
N VAL A 323 -3.58 -8.19 -22.91
CA VAL A 323 -3.09 -6.95 -22.28
C VAL A 323 -1.63 -7.11 -21.87
N ALA A 324 -1.28 -8.25 -21.24
CA ALA A 324 0.09 -8.57 -20.89
C ALA A 324 1.05 -8.52 -22.09
N THR A 325 0.64 -9.04 -23.25
CA THR A 325 1.44 -8.96 -24.47
C THR A 325 1.65 -7.52 -24.92
N LYS A 326 0.62 -6.67 -24.93
CA LYS A 326 0.76 -5.25 -25.30
C LYS A 326 1.71 -4.51 -24.34
N VAL A 327 1.55 -4.69 -23.03
CA VAL A 327 2.40 -4.07 -22.00
C VAL A 327 3.86 -4.53 -22.14
N LYS A 328 4.12 -5.83 -22.38
CA LYS A 328 5.48 -6.34 -22.63
C LYS A 328 6.14 -5.72 -23.85
N LEU A 329 5.38 -5.52 -24.93
CA LEU A 329 5.88 -4.86 -26.14
C LEU A 329 6.23 -3.40 -25.86
N ALA A 330 5.43 -2.70 -25.06
CA ALA A 330 5.74 -1.32 -24.65
C ALA A 330 6.99 -1.25 -23.77
N ILE A 331 7.14 -2.16 -22.79
CA ILE A 331 8.32 -2.26 -21.93
C ILE A 331 9.61 -2.47 -22.75
N ALA A 332 9.55 -3.26 -23.83
CA ALA A 332 10.72 -3.51 -24.69
C ALA A 332 11.19 -2.27 -25.47
N ASN A 333 10.42 -1.18 -25.47
CA ASN A 333 10.74 0.08 -26.14
C ASN A 333 11.09 1.22 -25.16
N LEU A 334 11.21 0.94 -23.86
CA LEU A 334 11.76 1.85 -22.84
C LEU A 334 13.27 1.98 -23.00
#